data_AF-A0A0G2EDF0-F1
#
_entry.id   AF-A0A0G2EDF0-F1
#
_cell.length_a   1.000
_cell.length_b   1.000
_cell.length_c   1.000
_cell.angle_alpha   90.00
_cell.angle_beta   90.00
_cell.angle_gamma   90.00
#
_symmetry.space_group_name_H-M   'P 1'
#
loop_
_entity.id
_entity.type
_entity.pdbx_description
1 polymer ?
#
loop_
_entity_poly.entity_id
_entity_poly.type
_entity_poly.pdbx_seq_one_letter_code
_entity_poly.pdbx_strand_id
1 'polypeptide(L)'
;MKTFAATSALLALARQALANLDVVTLQASTDAWIQEATATLVVGDVPNPITGDVALWSAIMMQNEASFLQGVTENAPEGSGYCTNLGSNWCNFAYALIGSNAKAGTPVKAAAGSRIKTHYKLNSDTQMWDQNLYVNDELVSSVSTSKGEHGELFYISIECAAGTCATAPAHSWEDVSIVLSQADESFGHTGGWEQGATGGEMTSSDGGKTWNFTTLEIPDTDVQH
;
A
#
# COMPACT_ATOMS: atom_id res chain seq x y z
N MET A 1 55.45 -2.04 12.79
CA MET A 1 54.72 -3.31 12.67
C MET A 1 53.38 -3.16 13.37
N LYS A 2 52.28 -3.45 12.64
CA LYS A 2 50.92 -3.81 13.10
C LYS A 2 50.10 -2.70 13.77
N THR A 3 48.84 -2.41 13.46
CA THR A 3 47.86 -2.99 12.51
C THR A 3 46.69 -1.98 12.44
N PHE A 4 46.12 -1.77 11.24
CA PHE A 4 44.88 -1.01 11.06
C PHE A 4 43.70 -1.80 11.65
N ALA A 5 42.87 -1.13 12.47
CA ALA A 5 41.53 -1.61 12.80
C ALA A 5 40.53 -0.74 12.04
N ALA A 6 40.21 -1.15 10.82
CA ALA A 6 39.16 -0.56 10.00
C ALA A 6 38.18 -1.68 9.63
N THR A 7 37.15 -1.89 10.44
CA THR A 7 35.93 -2.62 10.06
C THR A 7 34.95 -2.56 11.23
N SER A 8 33.87 -1.79 11.09
CA SER A 8 32.51 -2.09 11.63
C SER A 8 31.52 -0.92 11.42
N ALA A 9 31.59 -0.20 10.29
CA ALA A 9 30.59 0.82 9.94
C ALA A 9 29.68 0.42 8.77
N LEU A 10 29.92 -0.72 8.12
CA LEU A 10 29.14 -1.16 6.95
C LEU A 10 27.91 -2.04 7.28
N LEU A 11 27.68 -2.44 8.53
CA LEU A 11 26.55 -3.31 8.90
C LEU A 11 25.30 -2.58 9.41
N ALA A 12 25.38 -1.26 9.68
CA ALA A 12 24.23 -0.50 10.21
C ALA A 12 23.34 0.12 9.12
N LEU A 13 23.85 0.25 7.89
CA LEU A 13 23.12 0.84 6.75
C LEU A 13 22.28 -0.18 5.96
N ALA A 14 22.46 -1.49 6.21
CA ALA A 14 21.70 -2.54 5.53
C ALA A 14 20.35 -2.86 6.20
N ARG A 15 20.11 -2.37 7.43
CA ARG A 15 18.92 -2.74 8.24
C ARG A 15 17.68 -1.87 8.03
N GLN A 16 17.77 -0.77 7.28
CA GLN A 16 16.64 0.16 7.10
C GLN A 16 15.92 -0.01 5.75
N ALA A 17 16.31 -0.99 4.93
CA ALA A 17 15.79 -1.17 3.58
C ALA A 17 14.74 -2.30 3.44
N LEU A 18 14.28 -2.91 4.54
CA LEU A 18 13.45 -4.13 4.48
C LEU A 18 12.17 -4.06 5.32
N ALA A 19 11.63 -2.86 5.59
CA ALA A 19 10.34 -2.74 6.25
C ALA A 19 9.17 -3.13 5.33
N ASN A 20 9.32 -2.92 4.01
CA ASN A 20 8.27 -3.14 3.03
C ASN A 20 8.59 -4.34 2.13
N LEU A 21 7.56 -5.12 1.85
CA LEU A 21 7.53 -6.20 0.87
C LEU A 21 6.49 -5.86 -0.19
N ASP A 22 6.95 -5.21 -1.26
CA ASP A 22 6.09 -4.86 -2.39
C ASP A 22 5.70 -6.13 -3.14
N VAL A 23 4.38 -6.35 -3.27
CA VAL A 23 3.78 -7.45 -4.05
C VAL A 23 3.52 -7.00 -5.48
N VAL A 24 3.00 -5.77 -5.61
CA VAL A 24 2.76 -5.10 -6.89
C VAL A 24 3.52 -3.78 -6.87
N THR A 25 4.29 -3.54 -7.93
CA THR A 25 4.87 -2.24 -8.25
C THR A 25 4.62 -1.97 -9.73
N LEU A 26 3.86 -0.90 -10.02
CA LEU A 26 3.57 -0.48 -11.38
C LEU A 26 3.98 0.97 -11.58
N GLN A 27 4.68 1.25 -12.67
CA GLN A 27 5.17 2.59 -12.99
C GLN A 27 4.54 3.09 -14.28
N ALA A 28 3.96 4.29 -14.24
CA ALA A 28 3.57 5.00 -15.45
C ALA A 28 4.80 5.43 -16.25
N SER A 29 4.74 5.35 -17.57
CA SER A 29 5.78 5.92 -18.43
C SER A 29 5.89 7.44 -18.24
N THR A 30 6.99 8.04 -18.71
CA THR A 30 7.26 9.48 -18.54
C THR A 30 6.20 10.40 -19.14
N ASP A 31 5.39 9.89 -20.08
CA ASP A 31 4.34 10.67 -20.72
C ASP A 31 2.98 10.47 -20.02
N ALA A 32 2.75 9.36 -19.32
CA ALA A 32 1.50 9.07 -18.63
C ALA A 32 1.61 9.29 -17.11
N TRP A 33 0.47 9.43 -16.44
CA TRP A 33 0.42 9.44 -14.98
C TRP A 33 -0.92 8.89 -14.49
N ILE A 34 -0.94 8.40 -13.25
CA ILE A 34 -2.13 7.88 -12.61
C ILE A 34 -3.06 9.05 -12.26
N GLN A 35 -4.35 8.92 -12.59
CA GLN A 35 -5.39 9.90 -12.26
C GLN A 35 -6.43 9.36 -11.29
N GLU A 36 -6.64 8.04 -11.30
CA GLU A 36 -7.60 7.37 -10.44
C GLU A 36 -7.13 5.94 -10.20
N ALA A 37 -7.29 5.47 -8.96
CA ALA A 37 -7.07 4.07 -8.65
C ALA A 37 -8.07 3.59 -7.61
N THR A 38 -8.48 2.33 -7.71
CA THR A 38 -9.20 1.60 -6.67
C THR A 38 -8.43 0.34 -6.33
N ALA A 39 -8.48 -0.05 -5.06
CA ALA A 39 -8.03 -1.35 -4.60
C ALA A 39 -8.88 -1.78 -3.40
N THR A 40 -9.46 -2.99 -3.45
CA THR A 40 -10.25 -3.54 -2.36
C THR A 40 -9.53 -4.71 -1.73
N LEU A 41 -9.11 -4.54 -0.48
CA LEU A 41 -8.52 -5.61 0.32
C LEU A 41 -9.65 -6.40 1.00
N VAL A 42 -9.67 -7.71 0.80
CA VAL A 42 -10.42 -8.63 1.66
C VAL A 42 -9.49 -9.06 2.79
N VAL A 43 -9.70 -8.51 3.98
CA VAL A 43 -8.80 -8.77 5.10
C VAL A 43 -8.94 -10.20 5.61
N GLY A 44 -7.82 -10.88 5.80
CA GLY A 44 -7.77 -12.18 6.48
C GLY A 44 -7.78 -12.05 8.00
N ASP A 45 -7.36 -13.12 8.68
CA ASP A 45 -7.06 -13.08 10.11
C ASP A 45 -5.97 -12.04 10.42
N VAL A 46 -5.82 -11.66 11.69
CA VAL A 46 -4.70 -10.80 12.14
C VAL A 46 -3.45 -11.65 12.43
N PRO A 47 -2.24 -11.06 12.43
CA PRO A 47 -1.03 -11.78 12.82
C PRO A 47 -1.19 -12.46 14.19
N ASN A 48 -0.65 -13.67 14.33
CA ASN A 48 -0.71 -14.42 15.58
C ASN A 48 0.62 -15.17 15.83
N PRO A 49 1.37 -14.82 16.90
CA PRO A 49 1.10 -13.75 17.87
C PRO A 49 1.25 -12.34 17.27
N ILE A 50 0.65 -11.33 17.91
CA ILE A 50 0.85 -9.92 17.54
C ILE A 50 2.15 -9.42 18.20
N THR A 51 3.27 -9.42 17.47
CA THR A 51 4.61 -9.06 18.00
C THR A 51 5.16 -7.72 17.49
N GLY A 52 4.54 -7.15 16.45
CA GLY A 52 4.91 -5.89 15.81
C GLY A 52 3.74 -5.38 14.96
N ASP A 53 3.91 -4.22 14.33
CA ASP A 53 2.93 -3.60 13.45
C ASP A 53 3.02 -4.20 12.04
N VAL A 54 2.07 -5.07 11.72
CA VAL A 54 1.89 -5.53 10.33
C VAL A 54 0.89 -4.61 9.68
N ALA A 55 1.27 -4.02 8.55
CA ALA A 55 0.36 -3.24 7.72
C ALA A 55 0.25 -3.83 6.32
N LEU A 56 -0.97 -3.79 5.78
CA LEU A 56 -1.31 -4.12 4.41
C LEU A 56 -1.79 -2.83 3.76
N TRP A 57 -1.22 -2.46 2.62
CA TRP A 57 -1.59 -1.20 1.99
C TRP A 57 -1.53 -1.24 0.47
N SER A 58 -2.39 -0.42 -0.13
CA SER A 58 -2.20 0.06 -1.50
C SER A 58 -1.68 1.49 -1.43
N ALA A 59 -0.91 1.93 -2.43
CA ALA A 59 -0.36 3.28 -2.45
C ALA A 59 -0.28 3.90 -3.83
N ILE A 60 -0.22 5.23 -3.87
CA ILE A 60 0.26 5.99 -5.02
C ILE A 60 1.42 6.89 -4.57
N MET A 61 2.61 6.70 -5.15
CA MET A 61 3.73 7.64 -5.01
C MET A 61 3.56 8.79 -6.00
N MET A 62 3.77 10.01 -5.52
CA MET A 62 3.72 11.20 -6.35
C MET A 62 5.05 11.40 -7.10
N GLN A 63 4.98 12.08 -8.23
CA GLN A 63 6.13 12.44 -9.10
C GLN A 63 7.29 13.19 -8.40
N ASN A 64 7.07 13.71 -7.19
CA ASN A 64 8.10 14.40 -6.41
C ASN A 64 8.92 13.45 -5.53
N GLU A 65 8.61 12.15 -5.54
CA GLU A 65 9.25 11.06 -4.79
C GLU A 65 9.34 11.29 -3.26
N ALA A 66 8.64 12.29 -2.75
CA ALA A 66 8.63 12.69 -1.35
C ALA A 66 7.22 12.67 -0.75
N SER A 67 6.20 12.47 -1.59
CA SER A 67 4.80 12.43 -1.19
C SER A 67 4.15 11.15 -1.68
N PHE A 68 3.29 10.56 -0.86
CA PHE A 68 2.48 9.41 -1.25
C PHE A 68 1.12 9.41 -0.54
N LEU A 69 0.19 8.66 -1.12
CA LEU A 69 -1.11 8.34 -0.55
C LEU A 69 -1.15 6.84 -0.28
N GLN A 70 -1.71 6.41 0.84
CA GLN A 70 -1.80 5.00 1.25
C GLN A 70 -3.12 4.69 1.93
N GLY A 71 -3.80 3.66 1.45
CA GLY A 71 -4.94 3.05 2.12
C GLY A 71 -4.41 1.97 3.05
N VAL A 72 -4.39 2.26 4.34
CA VAL A 72 -3.69 1.44 5.34
C VAL A 72 -4.68 0.54 6.06
N THR A 73 -4.31 -0.73 6.22
CA THR A 73 -4.95 -1.73 7.07
C THR A 73 -3.87 -2.34 7.96
N GLU A 74 -3.84 -1.99 9.25
CA GLU A 74 -2.78 -2.42 10.17
C GLU A 74 -3.31 -3.21 11.38
N ASN A 75 -2.47 -4.10 11.90
CA ASN A 75 -2.63 -4.68 13.23
C ASN A 75 -1.30 -4.55 13.98
N ALA A 76 -1.37 -4.06 15.21
CA ALA A 76 -0.21 -3.76 16.03
C ALA A 76 -0.47 -4.09 17.50
N PRO A 77 0.59 -4.24 18.32
CA PRO A 77 0.47 -4.36 19.77
C PRO A 77 -0.32 -3.19 20.37
N GLU A 78 -0.93 -3.43 21.53
CA GLU A 78 -1.68 -2.41 22.23
C GLU A 78 -0.81 -1.18 22.54
N GLY A 79 -1.27 0.00 22.10
CA GLY A 79 -0.58 1.27 22.29
C GLY A 79 0.39 1.68 21.18
N SER A 80 0.54 0.88 20.11
CA SER A 80 1.52 1.13 19.03
C SER A 80 0.92 1.51 17.67
N GLY A 81 -0.41 1.59 17.52
CA GLY A 81 -1.08 1.91 16.24
C GLY A 81 -2.12 3.04 16.34
N TYR A 82 -2.82 3.28 15.23
CA TYR A 82 -3.84 4.34 15.11
C TYR A 82 -5.16 4.00 15.80
N CYS A 83 -5.45 2.71 15.96
CA CYS A 83 -6.56 2.20 16.74
C CYS A 83 -6.07 1.61 18.05
N THR A 84 -6.85 1.80 19.11
CA THR A 84 -6.61 1.15 20.41
C THR A 84 -7.43 -0.12 20.54
N ASN A 85 -6.99 -1.09 21.35
CA ASN A 85 -7.74 -2.32 21.66
C ASN A 85 -8.16 -3.11 20.41
N LEU A 86 -7.23 -3.36 19.48
CA LEU A 86 -7.54 -4.04 18.22
C LEU A 86 -7.98 -5.49 18.43
N GLY A 87 -7.29 -6.23 19.30
CA GLY A 87 -7.54 -7.67 19.45
C GLY A 87 -7.42 -8.37 18.11
N SER A 88 -8.45 -9.09 17.69
CA SER A 88 -8.53 -9.78 16.40
C SER A 88 -9.05 -8.91 15.24
N ASN A 89 -8.97 -7.58 15.35
CA ASN A 89 -9.40 -6.65 14.30
C ASN A 89 -8.21 -5.95 13.65
N TRP A 90 -8.45 -5.45 12.45
CA TRP A 90 -7.57 -4.54 11.72
C TRP A 90 -7.99 -3.08 11.96
N CYS A 91 -7.03 -2.15 11.96
CA CYS A 91 -7.26 -0.71 11.93
C CYS A 91 -7.12 -0.19 10.50
N ASN A 92 -8.10 0.58 10.04
CA ASN A 92 -8.19 0.99 8.64
C ASN A 92 -8.32 2.52 8.55
N PHE A 93 -7.51 3.16 7.71
CA PHE A 93 -7.56 4.61 7.51
C PHE A 93 -6.93 5.05 6.20
N ALA A 94 -7.41 6.19 5.70
CA ALA A 94 -6.75 6.93 4.64
C ALA A 94 -5.50 7.63 5.23
N TYR A 95 -4.34 7.46 4.60
CA TYR A 95 -3.08 8.05 5.02
C TYR A 95 -2.38 8.75 3.86
N ALA A 96 -1.71 9.86 4.16
CA ALA A 96 -0.83 10.54 3.22
C ALA A 96 0.40 11.07 3.93
N LEU A 97 1.55 10.96 3.29
CA LEU A 97 2.76 11.68 3.67
C LEU A 97 3.03 12.75 2.60
N ILE A 98 3.16 14.00 3.00
CA ILE A 98 3.42 15.13 2.10
C ILE A 98 4.78 15.75 2.45
N GLY A 99 5.83 15.31 1.77
CA GLY A 99 7.21 15.53 2.20
C GLY A 99 7.44 14.82 3.53
N SER A 100 7.54 15.58 4.62
CA SER A 100 7.65 15.04 5.98
C SER A 100 6.36 15.16 6.80
N ASN A 101 5.28 15.69 6.21
CA ASN A 101 4.05 15.98 6.93
C ASN A 101 3.05 14.84 6.74
N ALA A 102 2.86 14.05 7.79
CA ALA A 102 1.85 13.00 7.82
C ALA A 102 0.44 13.58 8.02
N LYS A 103 -0.53 13.01 7.31
CA LYS A 103 -1.97 13.24 7.48
C LYS A 103 -2.69 11.90 7.48
N ALA A 104 -3.54 11.69 8.47
CA ALA A 104 -4.38 10.52 8.56
C ALA A 104 -5.85 10.94 8.64
N GLY A 105 -6.72 10.17 8.00
CA GLY A 105 -8.17 10.24 8.18
C GLY A 105 -8.59 9.58 9.49
N THR A 106 -9.91 9.43 9.68
CA THR A 106 -10.45 8.73 10.85
C THR A 106 -10.08 7.24 10.82
N PRO A 107 -9.44 6.71 11.87
CA PRO A 107 -9.14 5.28 11.96
C PRO A 107 -10.36 4.48 12.44
N VAL A 108 -10.64 3.36 11.76
CA VAL A 108 -11.81 2.51 12.03
C VAL A 108 -11.43 1.04 12.07
N LYS A 109 -12.01 0.30 13.02
CA LYS A 109 -11.77 -1.14 13.16
C LYS A 109 -12.61 -1.94 12.17
N ALA A 110 -12.02 -3.00 11.64
CA ALA A 110 -12.74 -4.00 10.85
C ALA A 110 -12.29 -5.41 11.25
N ALA A 111 -13.22 -6.36 11.26
CA ALA A 111 -12.92 -7.77 11.51
C ALA A 111 -12.46 -8.46 10.22
N ALA A 112 -11.81 -9.61 10.36
CA ALA A 112 -11.52 -10.52 9.24
C ALA A 112 -12.76 -10.76 8.36
N GLY A 113 -12.55 -10.88 7.05
CA GLY A 113 -13.59 -10.98 6.02
C GLY A 113 -14.23 -9.66 5.59
N SER A 114 -13.87 -8.53 6.21
CA SER A 114 -14.34 -7.22 5.76
C SER A 114 -13.69 -6.82 4.43
N ARG A 115 -14.43 -6.08 3.61
CA ARG A 115 -13.91 -5.49 2.37
C ARG A 115 -13.46 -4.06 2.64
N ILE A 116 -12.17 -3.81 2.49
CA ILE A 116 -11.54 -2.50 2.74
C ILE A 116 -11.15 -1.90 1.39
N LYS A 117 -12.00 -1.02 0.87
CA LYS A 117 -11.77 -0.37 -0.42
C LYS A 117 -11.11 0.98 -0.22
N THR A 118 -9.98 1.20 -0.88
CA THR A 118 -9.41 2.54 -1.01
C THR A 118 -9.60 3.04 -2.43
N HIS A 119 -10.09 4.27 -2.56
CA HIS A 119 -10.27 4.99 -3.81
C HIS A 119 -9.43 6.26 -3.77
N TYR A 120 -8.59 6.44 -4.79
CA TYR A 120 -7.76 7.61 -4.99
C TYR A 120 -8.21 8.28 -6.27
N LYS A 121 -8.41 9.60 -6.23
CA LYS A 121 -8.79 10.36 -7.43
C LYS A 121 -8.18 11.74 -7.43
N LEU A 122 -7.50 12.09 -8.52
CA LEU A 122 -7.12 13.47 -8.78
C LEU A 122 -8.36 14.28 -9.16
N ASN A 123 -8.72 15.22 -8.30
CA ASN A 123 -9.87 16.08 -8.47
C ASN A 123 -9.54 17.21 -9.48
N SER A 124 -10.25 17.24 -10.61
CA SER A 124 -9.99 18.21 -11.68
C SER A 124 -10.24 19.67 -11.27
N ASP A 125 -11.13 19.92 -10.32
CA ASP A 125 -11.53 21.27 -9.94
C ASP A 125 -10.58 21.85 -8.89
N THR A 126 -10.20 21.04 -7.90
CA THR A 126 -9.34 21.47 -6.79
C THR A 126 -7.86 21.22 -7.06
N GLN A 127 -7.55 20.34 -8.01
CA GLN A 127 -6.21 19.80 -8.27
C GLN A 127 -5.62 19.06 -7.06
N MET A 128 -6.45 18.60 -6.13
CA MET A 128 -6.04 17.78 -4.98
C MET A 128 -6.34 16.31 -5.25
N TRP A 129 -5.60 15.43 -4.57
CA TRP A 129 -5.91 14.01 -4.53
C TRP A 129 -6.91 13.75 -3.41
N ASP A 130 -8.10 13.30 -3.78
CA ASP A 130 -9.12 12.82 -2.85
C ASP A 130 -8.90 11.33 -2.62
N GLN A 131 -8.64 10.96 -1.37
CA GLN A 131 -8.51 9.59 -0.93
C GLN A 131 -9.69 9.24 -0.01
N ASN A 132 -10.47 8.26 -0.41
CA ASN A 132 -11.63 7.76 0.34
C ASN A 132 -11.43 6.28 0.66
N LEU A 133 -11.59 5.91 1.92
CA LEU A 133 -11.55 4.53 2.38
C LEU A 133 -12.92 4.10 2.89
N TYR A 134 -13.33 2.93 2.42
CA TYR A 134 -14.61 2.32 2.69
C TYR A 134 -14.41 0.98 3.40
N VAL A 135 -15.28 0.68 4.35
CA VAL A 135 -15.40 -0.65 4.97
C VAL A 135 -16.78 -1.18 4.64
N ASN A 136 -16.83 -2.31 3.91
CA ASN A 136 -18.09 -2.90 3.45
C ASN A 136 -19.01 -1.87 2.75
N ASP A 137 -18.43 -1.11 1.83
CA ASP A 137 -19.05 -0.03 1.04
C ASP A 137 -19.51 1.23 1.83
N GLU A 138 -19.27 1.30 3.14
CA GLU A 138 -19.49 2.51 3.92
C GLU A 138 -18.23 3.38 3.95
N LEU A 139 -18.35 4.67 3.60
CA LEU A 139 -17.24 5.63 3.69
C LEU A 139 -16.91 5.91 5.16
N VAL A 140 -15.71 5.55 5.60
CA VAL A 140 -15.32 5.66 7.02
C VAL A 140 -14.10 6.55 7.26
N SER A 141 -13.27 6.79 6.25
CA SER A 141 -12.05 7.58 6.37
C SER A 141 -11.78 8.32 5.08
N SER A 142 -11.31 9.56 5.16
CA SER A 142 -10.89 10.31 3.98
C SER A 142 -9.84 11.36 4.28
N VAL A 143 -8.99 11.63 3.29
CA VAL A 143 -8.07 12.77 3.28
C VAL A 143 -8.04 13.37 1.87
N SER A 144 -7.78 14.68 1.78
CA SER A 144 -7.56 15.38 0.51
C SER A 144 -6.26 16.17 0.57
N THR A 145 -5.30 15.84 -0.30
CA THR A 145 -3.90 16.28 -0.18
C THR A 145 -3.21 16.44 -1.56
N SER A 146 -1.87 16.45 -1.59
CA SER A 146 -1.02 16.41 -2.80
C SER A 146 -1.43 17.34 -3.94
N LYS A 147 -1.70 18.61 -3.60
CA LYS A 147 -2.21 19.58 -4.58
C LYS A 147 -1.22 19.81 -5.73
N GLY A 148 -1.67 19.60 -6.96
CA GLY A 148 -0.90 19.83 -8.18
C GLY A 148 0.13 18.73 -8.50
N GLU A 149 0.12 17.63 -7.76
CA GLU A 149 0.99 16.49 -8.00
C GLU A 149 0.28 15.42 -8.82
N HIS A 150 1.04 14.67 -9.60
CA HIS A 150 0.55 13.50 -10.32
C HIS A 150 1.11 12.21 -9.72
N GLY A 151 0.34 11.12 -9.83
CA GLY A 151 0.77 9.80 -9.38
C GLY A 151 1.65 9.11 -10.42
N GLU A 152 2.79 8.59 -9.98
CA GLU A 152 3.78 7.95 -10.86
C GLU A 152 3.80 6.43 -10.67
N LEU A 153 3.77 5.98 -9.41
CA LEU A 153 3.85 4.56 -9.06
C LEU A 153 2.61 4.13 -8.29
N PHE A 154 2.08 2.96 -8.61
CA PHE A 154 1.07 2.27 -7.84
C PHE A 154 1.68 1.06 -7.13
N TYR A 155 1.29 0.85 -5.88
CA TYR A 155 1.78 -0.25 -5.07
C TYR A 155 0.65 -1.04 -4.42
N ILE A 156 0.91 -2.34 -4.21
CA ILE A 156 0.31 -3.15 -3.16
C ILE A 156 1.47 -3.78 -2.38
N SER A 157 1.45 -3.64 -1.06
CA SER A 157 2.59 -4.01 -0.23
C SER A 157 2.16 -4.47 1.16
N ILE A 158 3.09 -5.17 1.79
CA ILE A 158 3.03 -5.61 3.18
C ILE A 158 4.18 -4.94 3.92
N GLU A 159 3.93 -4.39 5.09
CA GLU A 159 4.91 -3.68 5.88
C GLU A 159 5.03 -4.25 7.30
N CYS A 160 6.26 -4.27 7.79
CA CYS A 160 6.62 -4.48 9.18
C CYS A 160 7.55 -3.36 9.65
N ALA A 161 6.99 -2.26 10.18
CA ALA A 161 7.83 -1.11 10.55
C ALA A 161 8.65 -1.37 11.83
N ALA A 162 8.16 -2.20 12.76
CA ALA A 162 8.89 -2.59 13.97
C ALA A 162 10.07 -3.55 13.71
N GLY A 163 10.13 -4.21 12.55
CA GLY A 163 11.13 -5.24 12.22
C GLY A 163 11.05 -6.53 13.04
N THR A 164 10.06 -6.68 13.92
CA THR A 164 9.86 -7.86 14.78
C THR A 164 8.45 -8.43 14.65
N CYS A 165 7.80 -8.21 13.51
CA CYS A 165 6.42 -8.60 13.28
C CYS A 165 6.29 -10.11 13.06
N ALA A 166 5.13 -10.67 13.34
CA ALA A 166 4.80 -12.02 12.93
C ALA A 166 4.41 -12.04 11.46
N THR A 167 4.30 -13.24 10.89
CA THR A 167 3.80 -13.49 9.53
C THR A 167 2.53 -12.68 9.26
N ALA A 168 2.52 -11.98 8.12
CA ALA A 168 1.32 -11.35 7.60
C ALA A 168 0.38 -12.45 7.08
N PRO A 169 -0.85 -12.57 7.60
CA PRO A 169 -1.76 -13.62 7.18
C PRO A 169 -2.18 -13.49 5.72
N ALA A 170 -2.53 -14.61 5.12
CA ALA A 170 -3.08 -14.67 3.77
C ALA A 170 -4.30 -13.74 3.61
N HIS A 171 -4.34 -13.04 2.48
CA HIS A 171 -5.37 -12.06 2.15
C HIS A 171 -5.46 -11.89 0.64
N SER A 172 -6.47 -11.15 0.17
CA SER A 172 -6.63 -10.92 -1.26
C SER A 172 -7.01 -9.49 -1.60
N TRP A 173 -6.68 -9.09 -2.82
CA TRP A 173 -7.07 -7.83 -3.41
C TRP A 173 -7.96 -8.07 -4.62
N GLU A 174 -9.09 -7.37 -4.64
CA GLU A 174 -10.08 -7.43 -5.69
C GLU A 174 -10.46 -6.02 -6.15
N ASP A 175 -11.16 -5.93 -7.30
CA ASP A 175 -11.61 -4.67 -7.89
C ASP A 175 -10.48 -3.63 -8.01
N VAL A 176 -9.25 -4.11 -8.27
CA VAL A 176 -8.09 -3.24 -8.50
C VAL A 176 -8.19 -2.68 -9.91
N SER A 177 -8.31 -1.36 -10.00
CA SER A 177 -8.39 -0.63 -11.26
C SER A 177 -7.52 0.61 -11.19
N ILE A 178 -6.76 0.89 -12.24
CA ILE A 178 -5.94 2.09 -12.38
C ILE A 178 -6.28 2.77 -13.70
N VAL A 179 -6.56 4.07 -13.64
CA VAL A 179 -6.82 4.92 -14.79
C VAL A 179 -5.67 5.91 -14.95
N LEU A 180 -5.08 5.89 -16.15
CA LEU A 180 -4.00 6.78 -16.54
C LEU A 180 -4.54 8.01 -17.29
N SER A 181 -3.75 9.08 -17.28
CA SER A 181 -4.04 10.32 -18.00
C SER A 181 -4.15 10.14 -19.51
N GLN A 182 -3.35 9.22 -20.04
CA GLN A 182 -3.40 8.77 -21.42
C GLN A 182 -3.05 7.28 -21.50
N ALA A 183 -3.31 6.70 -22.67
CA ALA A 183 -3.03 5.30 -22.95
C ALA A 183 -1.52 5.00 -22.81
N ASP A 184 -1.19 4.00 -22.00
CA ASP A 184 0.16 3.49 -21.83
C ASP A 184 0.12 1.96 -21.70
N GLU A 185 0.43 1.27 -22.79
CA GLU A 185 0.46 -0.19 -22.82
C GLU A 185 1.60 -0.78 -21.97
N SER A 186 2.65 0.01 -21.70
CA SER A 186 3.82 -0.44 -20.92
C SER A 186 3.57 -0.47 -19.41
N PHE A 187 2.49 0.16 -18.93
CA PHE A 187 2.05 0.06 -17.54
C PHE A 187 1.56 -1.35 -17.17
N GLY A 188 1.14 -2.15 -18.15
CA GLY A 188 0.68 -3.51 -17.93
C GLY A 188 1.80 -4.44 -17.49
N HIS A 189 1.51 -5.33 -16.55
CA HIS A 189 2.41 -6.41 -16.13
C HIS A 189 1.98 -7.76 -16.70
N THR A 190 2.96 -8.62 -16.97
CA THR A 190 2.73 -10.02 -17.31
C THR A 190 3.66 -10.92 -16.51
N GLY A 191 3.16 -12.08 -16.08
CA GLY A 191 3.93 -13.03 -15.28
C GLY A 191 3.45 -13.09 -13.83
N GLY A 192 4.27 -13.71 -12.99
CA GLY A 192 3.98 -13.81 -11.55
C GLY A 192 4.21 -12.48 -10.83
N TRP A 193 3.60 -12.37 -9.66
CA TRP A 193 3.84 -11.29 -8.70
C TRP A 193 4.82 -11.75 -7.61
N GLU A 194 5.36 -10.79 -6.87
CA GLU A 194 6.28 -11.08 -5.77
C GLU A 194 5.55 -11.74 -4.58
N GLN A 195 6.31 -12.20 -3.59
CA GLN A 195 5.80 -12.82 -2.35
C GLN A 195 4.90 -14.06 -2.58
N GLY A 196 5.05 -14.72 -3.72
CA GLY A 196 4.26 -15.92 -4.06
C GLY A 196 2.79 -15.62 -4.36
N ALA A 197 2.45 -14.36 -4.62
CA ALA A 197 1.09 -13.98 -4.97
C ALA A 197 0.65 -14.59 -6.31
N THR A 198 -0.63 -14.91 -6.42
CA THR A 198 -1.24 -15.56 -7.59
C THR A 198 -2.45 -14.79 -8.09
N GLY A 199 -2.85 -15.02 -9.35
CA GLY A 199 -3.88 -14.22 -10.01
C GLY A 199 -3.35 -12.81 -10.34
N GLY A 200 -4.21 -11.79 -10.19
CA GLY A 200 -3.84 -10.41 -10.48
C GLY A 200 -3.46 -10.16 -11.94
N GLU A 201 -4.01 -10.94 -12.87
CA GLU A 201 -3.77 -10.72 -14.30
C GLU A 201 -4.36 -9.37 -14.72
N MET A 202 -3.56 -8.57 -15.42
CA MET A 202 -3.96 -7.25 -15.87
C MET A 202 -4.59 -7.28 -17.26
N THR A 203 -5.66 -6.52 -17.44
CA THR A 203 -6.32 -6.33 -18.73
C THR A 203 -6.65 -4.86 -18.98
N SER A 204 -6.60 -4.47 -20.24
CA SER A 204 -7.03 -3.15 -20.71
C SER A 204 -7.82 -3.29 -22.01
N SER A 205 -8.99 -2.67 -22.08
CA SER A 205 -9.85 -2.65 -23.27
C SER A 205 -9.74 -1.35 -24.08
N ASP A 206 -9.01 -0.36 -23.57
CA ASP A 206 -8.92 0.99 -24.12
C ASP A 206 -7.47 1.38 -24.50
N GLY A 207 -6.64 0.38 -24.79
CA GLY A 207 -5.27 0.56 -25.28
C GLY A 207 -4.28 0.95 -24.18
N GLY A 208 -4.52 0.53 -22.94
CA GLY A 208 -3.63 0.81 -21.80
C GLY A 208 -3.97 2.09 -21.05
N LYS A 209 -5.17 2.66 -21.23
CA LYS A 209 -5.60 3.83 -20.44
C LYS A 209 -6.21 3.42 -19.10
N THR A 210 -6.97 2.33 -19.09
CA THR A 210 -7.54 1.73 -17.88
C THR A 210 -7.04 0.30 -17.76
N TRP A 211 -6.48 -0.02 -16.60
CA TRP A 211 -5.97 -1.34 -16.27
C TRP A 211 -6.77 -1.94 -15.12
N ASN A 212 -7.32 -3.14 -15.34
CA ASN A 212 -8.07 -3.88 -14.33
C ASN A 212 -7.34 -5.18 -14.02
N PHE A 213 -7.36 -5.58 -12.76
CA PHE A 213 -6.82 -6.86 -12.31
C PHE A 213 -7.93 -7.90 -12.15
N THR A 214 -7.60 -9.17 -12.36
CA THR A 214 -8.31 -10.27 -11.68
C THR A 214 -7.99 -10.25 -10.18
N THR A 215 -8.67 -11.08 -9.38
CA THR A 215 -8.36 -11.19 -7.95
C THR A 215 -6.89 -11.59 -7.76
N LEU A 216 -6.19 -10.83 -6.91
CA LEU A 216 -4.82 -11.09 -6.49
C LEU A 216 -4.86 -11.77 -5.11
N GLU A 217 -4.40 -13.01 -5.04
CA GLU A 217 -4.32 -13.79 -3.81
C GLU A 217 -2.90 -13.75 -3.26
N ILE A 218 -2.74 -13.35 -2.00
CA ILE A 218 -1.44 -13.25 -1.32
C ILE A 218 -1.40 -14.29 -0.20
N PRO A 219 -0.41 -15.21 -0.20
CA PRO A 219 -0.30 -16.24 0.84
C PRO A 219 0.20 -15.64 2.16
N ASP A 220 0.23 -16.47 3.20
CA ASP A 220 0.94 -16.15 4.44
C ASP A 220 2.38 -15.73 4.10
N THR A 221 2.76 -14.52 4.48
CA THR A 221 4.03 -13.90 4.08
C THR A 221 4.89 -13.63 5.29
N ASP A 222 6.11 -14.17 5.29
CA ASP A 222 7.11 -13.85 6.32
C ASP A 222 7.67 -12.45 6.09
N VAL A 223 7.40 -11.56 7.04
CA VAL A 223 7.76 -10.14 7.00
C VAL A 223 8.98 -9.82 7.89
N GLN A 224 9.63 -10.85 8.45
CA GLN A 224 10.83 -10.67 9.27
C GLN A 224 12.08 -10.57 8.40
N HIS A 225 12.77 -9.44 8.44
CA HIS A 225 14.02 -9.20 7.71
C HIS A 225 15.10 -8.54 8.56
#